data_AF-A0A2J8NU08-F1
#
_entry.id   AF-A0A2J8NU08-F1
#
_cell.length_a   1.000
_cell.length_b   1.000
_cell.length_c   1.000
_cell.angle_alpha   90.00
_cell.angle_beta   90.00
_cell.angle_gamma   90.00
#
_symmetry.space_group_name_H-M   'P 1'
#
loop_
_entity.id
_entity.type
_entity.pdbx_description
1 polymer ?
#
loop_
_entity_poly.entity_id
_entity_poly.type
_entity_poly.pdbx_seq_one_letter_code
_entity_poly.pdbx_strand_id
1 'polypeptide(L)'
;VHEPKMDALIIPVTMEVPCDSRGQRMWWAFLASSMVTFFGGLFIILLWRTLKYLWTVCCHCGGKTKEAQKINNGSSQADGTLKPVDEKEEAVAAEVGWMTSVKDWAGVMISAQTLTGRVLVVLVFALSIGALVIYFIDSSNPIESCQNFYKDFTLQIDMAFNVFFLLYFGLRFIAANDKLWFWLEVNSVVDFFTVPPVFVSVYLNRSWLGLRFLRALRLIQFSEILQFLNILKTSNSIKLVNLLSIFISTWLTAAGFIHLVENSGDPWENFQNNQALTYWECVYLLMVTMSTVGYGDVYAKTTLGRLFMVFFILGGLAMFASYVPEIIELIGNRKKYGGSYSAVSGRKHIVVCGHITLESVSNFLKDFLHKDRDDVNVEIVFLHNISPNLELEALFKRHFTQVEFYQGSVLNPHDLARVKIESADACLILANKYCADPDAEDASNIMRVISIKNYHPKIRIITQMLQYHNKAHLLNIPSWNWKEGDDAICLAELKLGFIAQSCLAQGLSTMLANLFSMRSFIKIEEDTWQKYYLEGVSNEMYTEYLSSAFVGLSFPTVCELCFVKLKLLMIAIEYKSANRESR
;
A
#
# COMPACT_ATOMS: atom_id res chain seq x y z
N VAL A 1 -37.13 35.87 -50.42
CA VAL A 1 -36.48 34.86 -49.54
C VAL A 1 -36.60 35.41 -48.13
N HIS A 2 -37.63 34.95 -47.41
CA HIS A 2 -37.96 35.39 -46.06
C HIS A 2 -37.61 34.25 -45.11
N GLU A 3 -36.67 34.49 -44.20
CA GLU A 3 -36.43 33.64 -43.03
C GLU A 3 -37.56 33.83 -42.01
N PRO A 4 -38.09 32.75 -41.41
CA PRO A 4 -38.78 32.82 -40.14
C PRO A 4 -37.81 32.46 -39.01
N LYS A 5 -37.73 33.35 -38.02
CA LYS A 5 -37.10 33.12 -36.72
C LYS A 5 -37.77 31.93 -36.02
N MET A 6 -36.98 30.96 -35.57
CA MET A 6 -37.42 29.98 -34.58
C MET A 6 -37.44 30.67 -33.22
N ASP A 7 -38.64 30.94 -32.71
CA ASP A 7 -38.85 31.27 -31.31
C ASP A 7 -38.39 30.09 -30.45
N ALA A 8 -37.43 30.36 -29.56
CA ALA A 8 -37.06 29.44 -28.51
C ALA A 8 -38.30 29.14 -27.66
N LEU A 9 -38.72 27.88 -27.67
CA LEU A 9 -39.78 27.37 -26.82
C LEU A 9 -39.29 27.45 -25.36
N ILE A 10 -39.49 28.60 -24.72
CA ILE A 10 -39.37 28.74 -23.27
C ILE A 10 -40.50 27.90 -22.70
N ILE A 11 -40.18 26.67 -22.28
CA ILE A 11 -41.08 25.86 -21.46
C ILE A 11 -41.29 26.66 -20.17
N PRO A 12 -42.51 27.17 -19.89
CA PRO A 12 -42.75 27.80 -18.62
C PRO A 12 -42.59 26.72 -17.56
N VAL A 13 -41.62 26.88 -16.66
CA VAL A 13 -41.56 26.13 -15.41
C VAL A 13 -42.81 26.56 -14.63
N THR A 14 -43.90 25.81 -14.81
CA THR A 14 -45.17 26.07 -14.14
C THR A 14 -44.97 25.95 -12.64
N MET A 15 -45.15 27.07 -11.95
CA MET A 15 -45.25 27.13 -10.49
C MET A 15 -46.45 26.29 -10.02
N GLU A 16 -46.21 25.53 -8.95
CA GLU A 16 -47.17 25.00 -7.98
C GLU A 16 -48.21 23.97 -8.45
N VAL A 17 -47.98 22.70 -8.07
CA VAL A 17 -49.08 21.78 -7.75
C VAL A 17 -49.27 21.83 -6.23
N PRO A 18 -50.26 22.56 -5.70
CA PRO A 18 -50.47 22.65 -4.27
C PRO A 18 -51.07 21.34 -3.74
N CYS A 19 -50.44 20.76 -2.72
CA CYS A 19 -50.95 19.57 -2.03
C CYS A 19 -51.83 19.88 -0.83
N ASP A 20 -52.26 21.12 -0.71
CA ASP A 20 -53.39 21.53 0.10
C ASP A 20 -53.95 22.83 -0.50
N SER A 21 -55.25 23.07 -0.33
CA SER A 21 -55.97 24.28 -0.73
C SER A 21 -55.39 25.60 -0.15
N ARG A 22 -54.38 25.52 0.73
CA ARG A 22 -53.72 26.62 1.44
C ARG A 22 -52.25 26.87 1.06
N GLY A 23 -51.65 26.07 0.17
CA GLY A 23 -50.28 26.32 -0.33
C GLY A 23 -49.15 26.28 0.72
N GLN A 24 -49.37 25.70 1.91
CA GLN A 24 -48.37 25.71 2.99
C GLN A 24 -47.31 24.59 2.82
N ARG A 25 -46.03 24.97 3.00
CA ARG A 25 -44.89 24.05 3.08
C ARG A 25 -44.92 23.25 4.39
N MET A 26 -44.68 21.94 4.34
CA MET A 26 -44.77 21.02 5.49
C MET A 26 -43.40 20.47 5.93
N TRP A 27 -42.30 21.12 5.55
CA TRP A 27 -40.92 20.75 5.90
C TRP A 27 -40.71 20.50 7.41
N TRP A 28 -41.44 21.23 8.26
CA TRP A 28 -41.35 21.12 9.73
C TRP A 28 -41.79 19.74 10.24
N ALA A 29 -42.72 19.05 9.57
CA ALA A 29 -43.18 17.72 10.00
C ALA A 29 -42.09 16.66 9.88
N PHE A 30 -41.29 16.72 8.81
CA PHE A 30 -40.17 15.81 8.56
C PHE A 30 -39.00 16.05 9.53
N LEU A 31 -38.69 17.32 9.80
CA LEU A 31 -37.65 17.66 10.77
C LEU A 31 -38.08 17.33 12.19
N ALA A 32 -39.35 17.59 12.55
CA ALA A 32 -39.91 17.27 13.85
C ALA A 32 -39.87 15.76 14.12
N SER A 33 -40.22 14.92 13.14
CA SER A 33 -40.16 13.46 13.34
C SER A 33 -38.73 12.97 13.66
N SER A 34 -37.72 13.52 13.00
CA SER A 34 -36.31 13.21 13.29
C SER A 34 -35.90 13.70 14.68
N MET A 35 -36.21 14.95 15.03
CA MET A 35 -35.86 15.55 16.31
C MET A 35 -36.56 14.87 17.49
N VAL A 36 -37.85 14.54 17.35
CA VAL A 36 -38.62 13.82 18.36
C VAL A 36 -38.07 12.40 18.55
N THR A 37 -37.69 11.72 17.47
CA THR A 37 -37.06 10.39 17.56
C THR A 37 -35.72 10.46 18.29
N PHE A 38 -34.87 11.42 17.94
CA PHE A 38 -33.55 11.59 18.55
C PHE A 38 -33.63 11.97 20.04
N PHE A 39 -34.27 13.10 20.35
CA PHE A 39 -34.35 13.61 21.72
C PHE A 39 -35.28 12.76 22.60
N GLY A 40 -36.41 12.27 22.06
CA GLY A 40 -37.32 11.39 22.79
C GLY A 40 -36.63 10.09 23.21
N GLY A 41 -35.91 9.44 22.29
CA GLY A 41 -35.11 8.25 22.61
C GLY A 41 -33.97 8.54 23.61
N LEU A 42 -33.28 9.68 23.45
CA LEU A 42 -32.24 10.10 24.38
C LEU A 42 -32.80 10.30 25.80
N PHE A 43 -33.94 10.97 25.95
CA PHE A 43 -34.61 11.15 27.23
C PHE A 43 -35.06 9.81 27.84
N ILE A 44 -35.58 8.87 27.04
CA ILE A 44 -35.94 7.53 27.52
C ILE A 44 -34.72 6.79 28.08
N ILE A 45 -33.57 6.86 27.40
CA ILE A 45 -32.33 6.22 27.87
C ILE A 45 -31.85 6.86 29.20
N LEU A 46 -31.87 8.19 29.29
CA LEU A 46 -31.47 8.90 30.50
C LEU A 46 -32.44 8.66 31.66
N LEU A 47 -33.75 8.65 31.41
CA LEU A 47 -34.77 8.31 32.39
C LEU A 47 -34.62 6.85 32.85
N TRP A 48 -34.36 5.91 31.96
CA TRP A 48 -34.13 4.52 32.33
C TRP A 48 -32.89 4.35 33.22
N ARG A 49 -31.79 5.03 32.89
CA ARG A 49 -30.58 5.04 33.73
C ARG A 49 -30.86 5.63 35.10
N THR A 50 -31.47 6.82 35.15
CA THR A 50 -31.78 7.49 36.41
C THR A 50 -32.76 6.69 37.25
N LEU A 51 -33.81 6.10 36.68
CA LEU A 51 -34.76 5.24 37.40
C LEU A 51 -34.10 3.94 37.91
N LYS A 52 -33.20 3.31 37.15
CA LYS A 52 -32.43 2.14 37.61
C LYS A 52 -31.56 2.49 38.82
N TYR A 53 -30.83 3.61 38.76
CA TYR A 53 -30.01 4.09 39.87
C TYR A 53 -30.85 4.57 41.06
N LEU A 54 -31.98 5.23 40.81
CA LEU A 54 -32.91 5.68 41.85
C LEU A 54 -33.61 4.50 42.53
N TRP A 55 -33.95 3.45 41.79
CA TRP A 55 -34.55 2.24 42.36
C TRP A 55 -33.58 1.50 43.27
N THR A 56 -32.29 1.43 42.92
CA THR A 56 -31.27 0.83 43.80
C THR A 56 -30.97 1.71 45.02
N VAL A 57 -30.97 3.04 44.88
CA VAL A 57 -30.69 3.97 45.98
C VAL A 57 -31.90 4.17 46.93
N CYS A 58 -33.11 4.37 46.40
CA CYS A 58 -34.31 4.64 47.18
C CYS A 58 -35.05 3.38 47.64
N CYS A 59 -35.20 2.36 46.79
CA CYS A 59 -36.00 1.17 47.13
C CYS A 59 -35.17 0.05 47.79
N HIS A 60 -33.85 0.05 47.65
CA HIS A 60 -32.95 -0.93 48.31
C HIS A 60 -32.33 -0.42 49.62
N CYS A 61 -32.63 0.81 50.06
CA CYS A 61 -32.29 1.32 51.40
C CYS A 61 -33.31 0.95 52.49
N GLY A 62 -34.40 0.25 52.17
CA GLY A 62 -35.46 -0.11 53.12
C GLY A 62 -35.39 -1.51 53.73
N GLY A 63 -34.37 -2.32 53.42
CA GLY A 63 -34.41 -3.76 53.74
C GLY A 63 -33.05 -4.42 53.93
N LYS A 64 -32.22 -3.92 54.85
CA LYS A 64 -31.22 -4.74 55.54
C LYS A 64 -31.18 -4.37 57.02
N THR A 65 -31.97 -5.10 57.81
CA THR A 65 -31.75 -5.23 59.25
C THR A 65 -30.33 -5.74 59.47
N LYS A 66 -29.58 -4.99 60.29
CA LYS A 66 -28.25 -5.33 60.76
C LYS A 66 -28.29 -6.66 61.52
N GLU A 67 -27.65 -7.70 61.01
CA GLU A 67 -27.01 -8.68 61.89
C GLU A 67 -25.59 -8.21 62.16
N ALA A 68 -25.42 -7.69 63.38
CA ALA A 68 -24.12 -7.41 63.95
C ALA A 68 -23.52 -8.73 64.43
N GLN A 69 -22.38 -9.15 63.86
CA GLN A 69 -21.49 -10.10 64.52
C GLN A 69 -20.07 -9.51 64.61
N LYS A 70 -19.86 -8.88 65.77
CA LYS A 70 -18.65 -8.74 66.60
C LYS A 70 -17.28 -8.93 65.92
N ILE A 71 -16.56 -7.81 65.89
CA ILE A 71 -15.11 -7.76 66.10
C ILE A 71 -14.82 -8.21 67.53
N ASN A 72 -13.92 -9.16 67.73
CA ASN A 72 -13.19 -9.31 69.00
C ASN A 72 -11.73 -9.73 68.72
N ASN A 73 -10.80 -8.90 69.20
CA ASN A 73 -9.36 -9.17 69.24
C ASN A 73 -9.05 -10.25 70.27
N GLY A 74 -8.00 -11.05 70.03
CA GLY A 74 -7.42 -11.92 71.06
C GLY A 74 -6.44 -12.96 70.51
N SER A 75 -5.16 -12.75 70.80
CA SER A 75 -3.99 -13.63 70.65
C SER A 75 -4.17 -15.08 71.13
N SER A 76 -3.51 -16.06 70.48
CA SER A 76 -2.49 -16.99 71.05
C SER A 76 -2.24 -18.23 70.17
N GLN A 77 -0.95 -18.47 69.88
CA GLN A 77 -0.19 -19.73 69.74
C GLN A 77 -0.84 -21.09 69.35
N ALA A 78 -0.07 -21.76 68.47
CA ALA A 78 0.39 -23.16 68.50
C ALA A 78 -0.38 -24.26 67.71
N ASP A 79 0.32 -24.71 66.66
CA ASP A 79 0.73 -26.10 66.34
C ASP A 79 -0.28 -27.12 65.74
N GLY A 80 0.19 -27.89 64.75
CA GLY A 80 -0.40 -29.19 64.36
C GLY A 80 -0.92 -29.39 62.91
N THR A 81 -0.01 -29.75 61.99
CA THR A 81 -0.09 -30.77 60.91
C THR A 81 -1.37 -31.12 60.10
N LEU A 82 -1.20 -31.06 58.77
CA LEU A 82 -1.65 -31.95 57.65
C LEU A 82 -3.14 -32.16 57.30
N LYS A 83 -3.56 -31.62 56.14
CA LYS A 83 -3.95 -32.33 54.87
C LYS A 83 -4.64 -31.33 53.90
N PRO A 84 -4.37 -31.35 52.57
CA PRO A 84 -5.18 -30.59 51.62
C PRO A 84 -6.44 -31.41 51.31
N VAL A 85 -7.61 -30.81 51.50
CA VAL A 85 -8.88 -31.33 51.01
C VAL A 85 -9.29 -30.45 49.84
N ASP A 86 -9.59 -31.08 48.71
CA ASP A 86 -10.06 -30.49 47.47
C ASP A 86 -11.25 -29.54 47.71
N GLU A 87 -11.00 -28.23 47.63
CA GLU A 87 -12.06 -27.25 47.42
C GLU A 87 -12.44 -27.31 45.94
N LYS A 88 -13.55 -28.02 45.68
CA LYS A 88 -14.35 -27.83 44.48
C LYS A 88 -14.58 -26.34 44.29
N GLU A 89 -14.05 -25.79 43.20
CA GLU A 89 -14.55 -24.57 42.59
C GLU A 89 -16.07 -24.76 42.35
N GLU A 90 -16.89 -24.20 43.24
CA GLU A 90 -18.26 -23.86 42.90
C GLU A 90 -18.21 -22.74 41.85
N ALA A 91 -18.08 -23.16 40.60
CA ALA A 91 -18.45 -22.35 39.46
C ALA A 91 -19.91 -21.95 39.63
N VAL A 92 -20.14 -20.71 40.08
CA VAL A 92 -21.43 -20.04 39.94
C VAL A 92 -21.63 -19.82 38.44
N ALA A 93 -22.15 -20.85 37.76
CA ALA A 93 -22.75 -20.74 36.45
C ALA A 93 -24.02 -19.88 36.60
N ALA A 94 -23.85 -18.56 36.59
CA ALA A 94 -24.96 -17.65 36.40
C ALA A 94 -25.57 -17.98 35.03
N GLU A 95 -26.83 -18.45 35.02
CA GLU A 95 -27.58 -18.73 33.81
C GLU A 95 -27.44 -17.56 32.82
N VAL A 96 -26.87 -17.85 31.65
CA VAL A 96 -26.74 -16.88 30.56
C VAL A 96 -28.16 -16.48 30.15
N GLY A 97 -28.58 -15.27 30.54
CA GLY A 97 -29.93 -14.79 30.26
C GLY A 97 -30.19 -14.70 28.75
N TRP A 98 -31.44 -14.91 28.32
CA TRP A 98 -31.81 -14.84 26.90
C TRP A 98 -31.32 -13.56 26.20
N MET A 99 -31.27 -12.44 26.93
CA MET A 99 -30.87 -11.14 26.42
C MET A 99 -29.36 -11.05 26.14
N THR A 100 -28.53 -11.81 26.85
CA THR A 100 -27.09 -11.92 26.53
C THR A 100 -26.91 -12.79 25.29
N SER A 101 -27.64 -13.90 25.14
CA SER A 101 -27.59 -14.73 23.94
C SER A 101 -28.01 -13.99 22.66
N VAL A 102 -29.07 -13.18 22.73
CA VAL A 102 -29.53 -12.35 21.59
C VAL A 102 -28.53 -11.26 21.24
N LYS A 103 -27.88 -10.66 22.27
CA LYS A 103 -26.83 -9.67 22.07
C LYS A 103 -25.60 -10.28 21.39
N ASP A 104 -25.16 -11.46 21.83
CA ASP A 104 -24.01 -12.15 21.24
C ASP A 104 -24.30 -12.56 19.80
N TRP A 105 -25.51 -13.07 19.52
CA TRP A 105 -25.95 -13.37 18.17
C TRP A 105 -25.92 -12.14 17.25
N ALA A 106 -26.45 -11.00 17.72
CA ALA A 106 -26.41 -9.74 16.97
C ALA A 106 -24.96 -9.24 16.77
N GLY A 107 -24.10 -9.38 17.78
CA GLY A 107 -22.68 -9.02 17.69
C GLY A 107 -21.91 -9.86 16.66
N VAL A 108 -22.18 -11.17 16.60
CA VAL A 108 -21.59 -12.07 15.59
C VAL A 108 -22.08 -11.73 14.18
N MET A 109 -23.33 -11.29 14.02
CA MET A 109 -23.84 -10.82 12.72
C MET A 109 -23.15 -9.53 12.24
N ILE A 110 -22.90 -8.57 13.14
CA ILE A 110 -22.28 -7.28 12.77
C ILE A 110 -20.77 -7.43 12.48
N SER A 111 -20.07 -8.30 13.22
CA SER A 111 -18.61 -8.47 13.11
C SER A 111 -18.13 -9.21 11.84
N ALA A 112 -19.03 -9.56 10.91
CA ALA A 112 -18.74 -10.25 9.64
C ALA A 112 -17.90 -11.54 9.76
N GLN A 113 -17.90 -12.16 10.94
CA GLN A 113 -17.21 -13.42 11.21
C GLN A 113 -17.90 -14.59 10.49
N THR A 114 -19.23 -14.52 10.38
CA THR A 114 -20.06 -15.49 9.67
C THR A 114 -20.29 -15.08 8.22
N LEU A 115 -20.61 -16.04 7.35
CA LEU A 115 -20.99 -15.77 5.95
C LEU A 115 -22.22 -14.85 5.87
N THR A 116 -23.21 -15.07 6.73
CA THR A 116 -24.43 -14.24 6.81
C THR A 116 -24.12 -12.81 7.24
N GLY A 117 -23.19 -12.62 8.19
CA GLY A 117 -22.70 -11.30 8.59
C GLY A 117 -21.97 -10.58 7.45
N ARG A 118 -21.12 -11.28 6.67
CA ARG A 118 -20.46 -10.71 5.49
C ARG A 118 -21.46 -10.25 4.43
N VAL A 119 -22.48 -11.07 4.14
CA VAL A 119 -23.56 -10.71 3.21
C VAL A 119 -24.31 -9.48 3.72
N LEU A 120 -24.65 -9.43 5.01
CA LEU A 120 -25.30 -8.26 5.61
C LEU A 120 -24.46 -6.99 5.42
N VAL A 121 -23.16 -7.06 5.72
CA VAL A 121 -22.23 -5.92 5.60
C VAL A 121 -22.09 -5.45 4.14
N VAL A 122 -21.99 -6.37 3.17
CA VAL A 122 -21.97 -6.03 1.73
C VAL A 122 -23.28 -5.39 1.30
N LEU A 123 -24.42 -5.89 1.77
CA LEU A 123 -25.74 -5.31 1.48
C LEU A 123 -25.86 -3.90 2.07
N VAL A 124 -25.46 -3.68 3.31
CA VAL A 124 -25.44 -2.33 3.93
C VAL A 124 -24.63 -1.36 3.08
N PHE A 125 -23.48 -1.80 2.58
CA PHE A 125 -22.64 -0.98 1.72
C PHE A 125 -23.30 -0.65 0.38
N ALA A 126 -23.77 -1.66 -0.36
CA ALA A 126 -24.41 -1.48 -1.65
C ALA A 126 -25.68 -0.62 -1.57
N LEU A 127 -26.51 -0.86 -0.56
CA LEU A 127 -27.73 -0.10 -0.31
C LEU A 127 -27.43 1.34 0.14
N SER A 128 -26.31 1.58 0.84
CA SER A 128 -25.91 2.95 1.23
C SER A 128 -25.51 3.78 0.02
N ILE A 129 -24.76 3.19 -0.92
CA ILE A 129 -24.47 3.83 -2.21
C ILE A 129 -25.77 4.04 -2.99
N GLY A 130 -26.65 3.04 -3.06
CA GLY A 130 -27.94 3.16 -3.73
C GLY A 130 -28.80 4.29 -3.16
N ALA A 131 -28.88 4.42 -1.83
CA ALA A 131 -29.62 5.49 -1.16
C ALA A 131 -29.01 6.89 -1.39
N LEU A 132 -27.69 6.97 -1.58
CA LEU A 132 -27.00 8.21 -1.95
C LEU A 132 -27.24 8.57 -3.43
N VAL A 133 -27.27 7.58 -4.32
CA VAL A 133 -27.63 7.78 -5.74
C VAL A 133 -29.07 8.27 -5.87
N ILE A 134 -30.01 7.71 -5.10
CA ILE A 134 -31.39 8.22 -5.05
C ILE A 134 -31.40 9.69 -4.62
N TYR A 135 -30.61 10.08 -3.61
CA TYR A 135 -30.48 11.48 -3.22
C TYR A 135 -29.95 12.35 -4.37
N PHE A 136 -28.97 11.90 -5.16
CA PHE A 136 -28.50 12.65 -6.33
C PHE A 136 -29.59 12.81 -7.41
N ILE A 137 -30.41 11.79 -7.65
CA ILE A 137 -31.55 11.89 -8.55
C ILE A 137 -32.55 12.91 -8.01
N ASP A 138 -32.93 12.79 -6.74
CA ASP A 138 -33.89 13.69 -6.08
C ASP A 138 -33.38 15.13 -5.95
N SER A 139 -32.07 15.34 -5.93
CA SER A 139 -31.49 16.68 -5.80
C SER A 139 -31.76 17.59 -7.01
N SER A 140 -32.14 17.01 -8.15
CA SER A 140 -32.57 17.74 -9.35
C SER A 140 -34.03 18.20 -9.28
N ASN A 141 -34.82 17.65 -8.36
CA ASN A 141 -36.22 18.01 -8.18
C ASN A 141 -36.35 19.24 -7.27
N PRO A 142 -37.49 19.95 -7.31
CA PRO A 142 -37.80 21.00 -6.34
C PRO A 142 -37.73 20.49 -4.89
N ILE A 143 -37.40 21.38 -3.94
CA ILE A 143 -37.16 21.06 -2.51
C ILE A 143 -38.32 20.29 -1.85
N GLU A 144 -39.56 20.62 -2.21
CA GLU A 144 -40.76 19.92 -1.75
C GLU A 144 -41.66 19.65 -2.97
N SER A 145 -41.98 18.37 -3.19
CA SER A 145 -42.79 17.92 -4.32
C SER A 145 -43.79 16.86 -3.86
N CYS A 146 -44.91 16.74 -4.58
CA CYS A 146 -45.93 15.76 -4.25
C CYS A 146 -45.87 14.58 -5.18
N GLN A 147 -45.70 13.41 -4.58
CA GLN A 147 -45.46 12.17 -5.27
C GLN A 147 -46.41 11.13 -4.68
N ASN A 148 -47.32 10.63 -5.50
CA ASN A 148 -48.19 9.55 -5.08
C ASN A 148 -47.34 8.27 -4.98
N PHE A 149 -47.35 7.63 -3.80
CA PHE A 149 -46.51 6.46 -3.51
C PHE A 149 -46.61 5.34 -4.55
N TYR A 150 -47.81 5.09 -5.10
CA TYR A 150 -48.02 4.03 -6.09
C TYR A 150 -47.47 4.36 -7.48
N LYS A 151 -47.28 5.65 -7.80
CA LYS A 151 -46.78 6.08 -9.11
C LYS A 151 -45.27 6.31 -9.14
N ASP A 152 -44.69 6.68 -8.00
CA ASP A 152 -43.27 6.99 -7.94
C ASP A 152 -42.43 5.77 -7.53
N PHE A 153 -41.68 5.24 -8.49
CA PHE A 153 -40.81 4.10 -8.29
C PHE A 153 -39.60 4.44 -7.40
N THR A 154 -39.14 5.70 -7.41
CA THR A 154 -37.98 6.13 -6.62
C THR A 154 -38.30 6.08 -5.12
N LEU A 155 -39.48 6.55 -4.73
CA LEU A 155 -39.97 6.50 -3.35
C LEU A 155 -40.20 5.07 -2.86
N GLN A 156 -40.66 4.15 -3.73
CA GLN A 156 -40.82 2.74 -3.40
C GLN A 156 -39.50 2.06 -3.08
N ILE A 157 -38.46 2.30 -3.90
CA ILE A 157 -37.11 1.78 -3.66
C ILE A 157 -36.53 2.42 -2.40
N ASP A 158 -36.68 3.74 -2.23
CA ASP A 158 -36.16 4.46 -1.06
C ASP A 158 -36.80 3.93 0.23
N MET A 159 -38.10 3.64 0.23
CA MET A 159 -38.79 2.99 1.35
C MET A 159 -38.19 1.61 1.66
N ALA A 160 -37.95 0.77 0.65
CA ALA A 160 -37.33 -0.55 0.86
C ALA A 160 -35.92 -0.43 1.48
N PHE A 161 -35.12 0.52 1.03
CA PHE A 161 -33.78 0.78 1.59
C PHE A 161 -33.87 1.26 3.04
N ASN A 162 -34.78 2.18 3.36
CA ASN A 162 -34.91 2.71 4.72
C ASN A 162 -35.52 1.70 5.70
N VAL A 163 -36.39 0.79 5.25
CA VAL A 163 -36.83 -0.36 6.06
C VAL A 163 -35.66 -1.28 6.37
N PHE A 164 -34.78 -1.56 5.40
CA PHE A 164 -33.56 -2.33 5.64
C PHE A 164 -32.63 -1.61 6.64
N PHE A 165 -32.42 -0.31 6.51
CA PHE A 165 -31.61 0.46 7.46
C PHE A 165 -32.20 0.50 8.87
N LEU A 166 -33.52 0.52 9.00
CA LEU A 166 -34.20 0.42 10.30
C LEU A 166 -33.91 -0.93 10.97
N LEU A 167 -33.98 -2.03 10.22
CA LEU A 167 -33.63 -3.36 10.74
C LEU A 167 -32.15 -3.44 11.12
N TYR A 168 -31.27 -2.90 10.28
CA TYR A 168 -29.83 -2.85 10.56
C TYR A 168 -29.49 -2.01 11.80
N PHE A 169 -30.14 -0.84 11.95
CA PHE A 169 -30.06 -0.02 13.16
C PHE A 169 -30.52 -0.81 14.40
N GLY A 170 -31.63 -1.55 14.30
CA GLY A 170 -32.13 -2.41 15.38
C GLY A 170 -31.12 -3.48 15.81
N LEU A 171 -30.48 -4.16 14.85
CA LEU A 171 -29.42 -5.15 15.13
C LEU A 171 -28.22 -4.51 15.85
N ARG A 172 -27.75 -3.35 15.38
CA ARG A 172 -26.65 -2.62 16.03
C ARG A 172 -27.04 -2.13 17.44
N PHE A 173 -28.26 -1.64 17.61
CA PHE A 173 -28.77 -1.21 18.92
C PHE A 173 -28.78 -2.34 19.93
N ILE A 174 -29.19 -3.55 19.53
CA ILE A 174 -29.18 -4.74 20.38
C ILE A 174 -27.74 -5.14 20.74
N ALA A 175 -26.84 -5.20 19.75
CA ALA A 175 -25.44 -5.57 19.92
C ALA A 175 -24.64 -4.61 20.81
N ALA A 176 -25.01 -3.33 20.87
CA ALA A 176 -24.26 -2.31 21.61
C ALA A 176 -24.09 -2.62 23.11
N ASN A 177 -22.87 -2.44 23.64
CA ASN A 177 -22.58 -2.58 25.07
C ASN A 177 -23.19 -1.42 25.88
N ASP A 178 -22.92 -0.19 25.45
CA ASP A 178 -23.50 1.03 26.01
C ASP A 178 -24.53 1.60 25.04
N LYS A 179 -25.80 1.65 25.48
CA LYS A 179 -26.91 2.18 24.67
C LYS A 179 -26.85 3.70 24.47
N LEU A 180 -26.31 4.46 25.43
CA LEU A 180 -26.18 5.92 25.33
C LEU A 180 -25.07 6.29 24.35
N TRP A 181 -23.91 5.60 24.44
CA TRP A 181 -22.81 5.82 23.50
C TRP A 181 -23.24 5.51 22.06
N PHE A 182 -23.92 4.38 21.85
CA PHE A 182 -24.47 4.02 20.55
C PHE A 182 -25.50 5.04 20.03
N TRP A 183 -26.32 5.62 20.90
CA TRP A 183 -27.33 6.63 20.51
C TRP A 183 -26.69 7.94 20.02
N LEU A 184 -25.51 8.28 20.54
CA LEU A 184 -24.74 9.48 20.18
C LEU A 184 -23.70 9.23 19.08
N GLU A 185 -23.55 7.99 18.63
CA GLU A 185 -22.64 7.64 17.54
C GLU A 185 -23.09 8.30 16.22
N VAL A 186 -22.15 8.89 15.46
CA VAL A 186 -22.46 9.61 14.21
C VAL A 186 -23.25 8.76 13.22
N ASN A 187 -22.96 7.45 13.12
CA ASN A 187 -23.69 6.54 12.24
C ASN A 187 -25.16 6.36 12.64
N SER A 188 -25.46 6.38 13.94
CA SER A 188 -26.82 6.34 14.46
C SER A 188 -27.53 7.67 14.24
N VAL A 189 -26.82 8.79 14.40
CA VAL A 189 -27.32 10.14 14.10
C VAL A 189 -27.75 10.27 12.64
N VAL A 190 -26.97 9.75 11.69
CA VAL A 190 -27.36 9.70 10.27
C VAL A 190 -28.67 8.93 10.08
N ASP A 191 -28.83 7.77 10.71
CA ASP A 191 -30.06 6.99 10.61
C ASP A 191 -31.28 7.76 11.15
N PHE A 192 -31.14 8.46 12.28
CA PHE A 192 -32.23 9.27 12.86
C PHE A 192 -32.70 10.42 11.97
N PHE A 193 -31.81 11.03 11.18
CA PHE A 193 -32.16 12.13 10.28
C PHE A 193 -32.54 11.71 8.87
N THR A 194 -32.36 10.43 8.52
CA THR A 194 -32.67 9.92 7.17
C THR A 194 -33.83 8.94 7.13
N VAL A 195 -34.04 8.13 8.17
CA VAL A 195 -35.04 7.05 8.19
C VAL A 195 -36.45 7.55 8.56
N PRO A 196 -36.68 8.27 9.68
CA PRO A 196 -38.00 8.79 10.05
C PRO A 196 -38.66 9.70 9.00
N PRO A 197 -37.94 10.65 8.34
CA PRO A 197 -38.54 11.50 7.31
C PRO A 197 -39.11 10.72 6.12
N VAL A 198 -38.52 9.57 5.76
CA VAL A 198 -39.01 8.75 4.65
C VAL A 198 -40.35 8.10 5.01
N PHE A 199 -40.54 7.65 6.25
CA PHE A 199 -41.85 7.17 6.71
C PHE A 199 -42.91 8.27 6.71
N VAL A 200 -42.54 9.49 7.13
CA VAL A 200 -43.43 10.67 7.05
C VAL A 200 -43.75 11.02 5.59
N SER A 201 -42.77 10.86 4.68
CA SER A 201 -42.95 11.09 3.25
C SER A 201 -44.00 10.19 2.64
N VAL A 202 -43.97 8.90 2.99
CA VAL A 202 -44.98 7.92 2.57
C VAL A 202 -46.34 8.22 3.21
N TYR A 203 -46.37 8.58 4.49
CA TYR A 203 -47.61 8.91 5.20
C TYR A 203 -48.33 10.14 4.62
N LEU A 204 -47.57 11.17 4.22
CA LEU A 204 -48.11 12.41 3.67
C LEU A 204 -48.21 12.42 2.14
N ASN A 205 -47.77 11.36 1.45
CA ASN A 205 -47.60 11.32 -0.02
C ASN A 205 -46.87 12.57 -0.57
N ARG A 206 -45.84 13.01 0.15
CA ARG A 206 -45.07 14.22 -0.17
C ARG A 206 -43.59 13.97 0.08
N SER A 207 -42.74 14.38 -0.86
CA SER A 207 -41.29 14.26 -0.75
C SER A 207 -40.67 15.59 -0.35
N TRP A 208 -39.69 15.50 0.55
CA TRP A 208 -38.86 16.62 0.98
C TRP A 208 -37.39 16.20 0.91
N LEU A 209 -36.58 16.99 0.20
CA LEU A 209 -35.16 16.69 0.01
C LEU A 209 -34.39 16.78 1.34
N GLY A 210 -34.71 17.77 2.17
CA GLY A 210 -34.28 17.92 3.57
C GLY A 210 -32.84 17.50 3.87
N LEU A 211 -32.68 16.71 4.93
CA LEU A 211 -31.38 16.24 5.43
C LEU A 211 -30.92 14.92 4.78
N ARG A 212 -31.46 14.56 3.59
CA ARG A 212 -31.08 13.33 2.89
C ARG A 212 -29.60 13.29 2.49
N PHE A 213 -28.94 14.44 2.37
CA PHE A 213 -27.49 14.52 2.10
C PHE A 213 -26.62 13.90 3.20
N LEU A 214 -27.13 13.74 4.43
CA LEU A 214 -26.42 13.06 5.51
C LEU A 214 -26.15 11.59 5.18
N ARG A 215 -26.85 11.00 4.20
CA ARG A 215 -26.56 9.66 3.67
C ARG A 215 -25.11 9.53 3.17
N ALA A 216 -24.49 10.62 2.71
CA ALA A 216 -23.09 10.62 2.28
C ALA A 216 -22.10 10.33 3.42
N LEU A 217 -22.46 10.62 4.69
CA LEU A 217 -21.61 10.29 5.84
C LEU A 217 -21.46 8.78 6.06
N ARG A 218 -22.37 7.94 5.52
CA ARG A 218 -22.22 6.48 5.57
C ARG A 218 -21.01 5.97 4.82
N LEU A 219 -20.42 6.76 3.92
CA LEU A 219 -19.17 6.42 3.23
C LEU A 219 -17.95 6.36 4.18
N ILE A 220 -18.05 6.92 5.40
CA ILE A 220 -17.00 6.81 6.43
C ILE A 220 -16.78 5.34 6.83
N GLN A 221 -17.85 4.53 6.89
CA GLN A 221 -17.75 3.12 7.25
C GLN A 221 -17.12 2.25 6.14
N PHE A 222 -16.86 2.80 4.95
CA PHE A 222 -16.36 2.02 3.82
C PHE A 222 -15.03 1.32 4.12
N SER A 223 -14.10 2.00 4.79
CA SER A 223 -12.81 1.42 5.18
C SER A 223 -12.97 0.26 6.17
N GLU A 224 -13.88 0.37 7.13
CA GLU A 224 -14.17 -0.65 8.13
C GLU A 224 -14.83 -1.88 7.49
N ILE A 225 -15.80 -1.65 6.60
CA ILE A 225 -16.47 -2.69 5.83
C ILE A 225 -15.47 -3.47 4.97
N LEU A 226 -14.53 -2.79 4.30
CA LEU A 226 -13.50 -3.46 3.50
C LEU A 226 -12.49 -4.27 4.34
N GLN A 227 -12.23 -3.85 5.58
CA GLN A 227 -11.42 -4.61 6.52
C GLN A 227 -12.13 -5.89 6.97
N PHE A 228 -13.43 -5.80 7.28
CA PHE A 228 -14.25 -6.98 7.61
C PHE A 228 -14.30 -8.01 6.48
N LEU A 229 -14.26 -7.57 5.23
CA LEU A 229 -14.20 -8.44 4.06
C LEU A 229 -12.79 -8.98 3.74
N ASN A 230 -11.78 -8.66 4.56
CA ASN A 230 -10.37 -9.02 4.35
C ASN A 230 -9.78 -8.55 3.00
N ILE A 231 -10.34 -7.48 2.42
CA ILE A 231 -9.84 -6.89 1.17
C ILE A 231 -8.64 -5.99 1.46
N LEU A 232 -8.73 -5.16 2.51
CA LEU A 232 -7.63 -4.30 2.95
C LEU A 232 -6.82 -5.01 4.03
N LYS A 233 -5.57 -5.34 3.72
CA LYS A 233 -4.66 -6.07 4.64
C LYS A 233 -3.51 -5.21 5.16
N THR A 234 -3.03 -4.27 4.35
CA THR A 234 -1.85 -3.45 4.67
C THR A 234 -2.26 -2.16 5.37
N SER A 235 -1.51 -1.74 6.39
CA SER A 235 -1.75 -0.47 7.11
C SER A 235 -1.84 0.73 6.15
N ASN A 236 -0.97 0.82 5.15
CA ASN A 236 -0.98 1.91 4.17
C ASN A 236 -2.28 1.95 3.36
N SER A 237 -2.78 0.78 2.91
CA SER A 237 -4.03 0.70 2.17
C SER A 237 -5.25 1.03 3.04
N ILE A 238 -5.24 0.62 4.31
CA ILE A 238 -6.31 0.95 5.27
C ILE A 238 -6.34 2.47 5.52
N LYS A 239 -5.17 3.07 5.75
CA LYS A 239 -5.04 4.52 5.96
C LYS A 239 -5.49 5.31 4.72
N LEU A 240 -5.08 4.87 3.52
CA LEU A 240 -5.48 5.52 2.27
C LEU A 240 -7.00 5.52 2.07
N VAL A 241 -7.67 4.38 2.23
CA VAL A 241 -9.12 4.28 2.08
C VAL A 241 -9.85 5.09 3.16
N ASN A 242 -9.35 5.08 4.41
CA ASN A 242 -9.88 5.92 5.48
C ASN A 242 -9.85 7.42 5.12
N LEU A 243 -8.70 7.94 4.68
CA LEU A 243 -8.56 9.35 4.31
C LEU A 243 -9.48 9.73 3.14
N LEU A 244 -9.56 8.88 2.10
CA LEU A 244 -10.45 9.10 0.97
C LEU A 244 -11.93 9.08 1.39
N SER A 245 -12.33 8.13 2.22
CA SER A 245 -13.69 8.02 2.76
C SER A 245 -14.10 9.26 3.55
N ILE A 246 -13.25 9.74 4.46
CA ILE A 246 -13.54 10.93 5.27
C ILE A 246 -13.57 12.19 4.39
N PHE A 247 -12.62 12.32 3.46
CA PHE A 247 -12.57 13.46 2.54
C PHE A 247 -13.82 13.56 1.66
N ILE A 248 -14.18 12.46 0.98
CA ILE A 248 -15.32 12.42 0.05
C ILE A 248 -16.65 12.57 0.82
N SER A 249 -16.82 11.88 1.95
CA SER A 249 -18.04 12.01 2.75
C SER A 249 -18.26 13.43 3.26
N THR A 250 -17.24 14.06 3.83
CA THR A 250 -17.34 15.43 4.34
C THR A 250 -17.63 16.42 3.21
N TRP A 251 -16.95 16.28 2.06
CA TRP A 251 -17.16 17.15 0.90
C TRP A 251 -18.60 17.05 0.36
N LEU A 252 -19.12 15.84 0.17
CA LEU A 252 -20.48 15.62 -0.33
C LEU A 252 -21.54 16.06 0.69
N THR A 253 -21.34 15.80 1.98
CA THR A 253 -22.27 16.23 3.03
C THR A 253 -22.31 17.76 3.15
N ALA A 254 -21.16 18.43 3.11
CA ALA A 254 -21.08 19.88 3.10
C ALA A 254 -21.76 20.48 1.86
N ALA A 255 -21.58 19.84 0.69
CA ALA A 255 -22.21 20.27 -0.56
C ALA A 255 -23.74 20.15 -0.48
N GLY A 256 -24.25 19.07 0.12
CA GLY A 256 -25.68 18.90 0.33
C GLY A 256 -26.26 19.88 1.36
N PHE A 257 -25.48 20.26 2.37
CA PHE A 257 -25.88 21.28 3.34
C PHE A 257 -26.02 22.65 2.67
N ILE A 258 -25.01 23.12 1.95
CA ILE A 258 -25.08 24.42 1.25
C ILE A 258 -26.14 24.41 0.16
N HIS A 259 -26.32 23.28 -0.55
CA HIS A 259 -27.39 23.10 -1.52
C HIS A 259 -28.78 23.29 -0.88
N LEU A 260 -29.02 22.70 0.30
CA LEU A 260 -30.28 22.87 1.01
C LEU A 260 -30.49 24.34 1.42
N VAL A 261 -29.45 24.98 1.96
CA VAL A 261 -29.52 26.36 2.46
C VAL A 261 -29.79 27.36 1.33
N GLU A 262 -29.02 27.30 0.24
CA GLU A 262 -29.14 28.26 -0.87
C GLU A 262 -30.48 28.09 -1.63
N ASN A 263 -30.95 26.87 -1.85
CA ASN A 263 -32.22 26.64 -2.54
C ASN A 263 -33.45 26.93 -1.65
N SER A 264 -33.34 26.77 -0.33
CA SER A 264 -34.44 27.07 0.58
C SER A 264 -34.64 28.57 0.78
N GLY A 265 -33.55 29.33 0.85
CA GLY A 265 -33.54 30.75 1.21
C GLY A 265 -33.56 30.99 2.73
N ASP A 266 -33.33 32.24 3.14
CA ASP A 266 -33.32 32.64 4.55
C ASP A 266 -34.75 32.81 5.10
N PRO A 267 -35.07 32.26 6.29
CA PRO A 267 -36.40 32.40 6.90
C PRO A 267 -36.81 33.84 7.20
N TRP A 268 -35.85 34.71 7.53
CA TRP A 268 -36.11 36.12 7.91
C TRP A 268 -36.51 37.00 6.72
N GLU A 269 -36.18 36.59 5.50
CA GLU A 269 -36.55 37.27 4.25
C GLU A 269 -37.75 36.59 3.57
N ASN A 270 -38.57 35.84 4.35
CA ASN A 270 -39.69 35.04 3.85
C ASN A 270 -39.30 34.12 2.67
N PHE A 271 -38.08 33.56 2.68
CA PHE A 271 -37.54 32.68 1.65
C PHE A 271 -37.46 33.28 0.23
N GLN A 272 -37.43 34.61 0.10
CA GLN A 272 -37.37 35.30 -1.20
C GLN A 272 -35.96 35.34 -1.81
N ASN A 273 -34.91 35.17 -1.02
CA ASN A 273 -33.52 35.25 -1.45
C ASN A 273 -32.93 33.89 -1.87
N ASN A 274 -33.75 33.00 -2.42
CA ASN A 274 -33.28 31.69 -2.87
C ASN A 274 -32.36 31.81 -4.09
N GLN A 275 -31.32 30.99 -4.11
CA GLN A 275 -30.45 30.84 -5.27
C GLN A 275 -30.58 29.42 -5.77
N ALA A 276 -31.18 29.26 -6.94
CA ALA A 276 -31.36 27.96 -7.58
C ALA A 276 -30.00 27.43 -8.05
N LEU A 277 -29.30 26.73 -7.16
CA LEU A 277 -28.05 26.02 -7.44
C LEU A 277 -28.35 24.53 -7.50
N THR A 278 -27.83 23.87 -8.52
CA THR A 278 -27.81 22.41 -8.56
C THR A 278 -26.86 21.86 -7.50
N TYR A 279 -27.09 20.62 -7.08
CA TYR A 279 -26.18 19.93 -6.15
C TYR A 279 -24.74 19.88 -6.68
N TRP A 280 -24.55 19.66 -7.98
CA TRP A 280 -23.23 19.58 -8.59
C TRP A 280 -22.50 20.92 -8.67
N GLU A 281 -23.22 22.03 -8.85
CA GLU A 281 -22.64 23.38 -8.72
C GLU A 281 -22.18 23.67 -7.29
N CYS A 282 -22.91 23.15 -6.29
CA CYS A 282 -22.49 23.24 -4.89
C CYS A 282 -21.24 22.39 -4.61
N VAL A 283 -21.17 21.17 -5.17
CA VAL A 283 -19.98 20.31 -5.09
C VAL A 283 -18.75 21.01 -5.70
N TYR A 284 -18.93 21.63 -6.88
CA TYR A 284 -17.91 22.45 -7.54
C TYR A 284 -17.47 23.64 -6.68
N LEU A 285 -18.44 24.43 -6.17
CA LEU A 285 -18.18 25.56 -5.28
C LEU A 285 -17.29 25.18 -4.10
N LEU A 286 -17.60 24.05 -3.44
CA LEU A 286 -16.82 23.62 -2.28
C LEU A 286 -15.43 23.11 -2.65
N MET A 287 -15.26 22.44 -3.80
CA MET A 287 -13.92 22.01 -4.26
C MET A 287 -13.04 23.22 -4.59
N VAL A 288 -13.58 24.21 -5.29
CA VAL A 288 -12.90 25.48 -5.61
C VAL A 288 -12.56 26.26 -4.34
N THR A 289 -13.42 26.21 -3.34
CA THR A 289 -13.20 26.88 -2.04
C THR A 289 -12.15 26.17 -1.19
N MET A 290 -12.24 24.84 -1.04
CA MET A 290 -11.28 24.05 -0.24
C MET A 290 -9.86 24.08 -0.82
N SER A 291 -9.74 24.12 -2.15
CA SER A 291 -8.46 24.26 -2.85
C SER A 291 -7.93 25.70 -2.87
N THR A 292 -8.62 26.66 -2.24
CA THR A 292 -8.26 28.09 -2.18
C THR A 292 -8.16 28.79 -3.53
N VAL A 293 -8.80 28.24 -4.57
CA VAL A 293 -8.81 28.84 -5.92
C VAL A 293 -9.76 30.04 -5.99
N GLY A 294 -11.01 29.84 -5.56
CA GLY A 294 -11.98 30.94 -5.40
C GLY A 294 -12.29 31.75 -6.67
N TYR A 295 -12.70 31.11 -7.76
CA TYR A 295 -13.02 31.81 -9.03
C TYR A 295 -14.08 32.92 -8.89
N GLY A 296 -15.08 32.72 -8.02
CA GLY A 296 -16.16 33.69 -7.80
C GLY A 296 -17.28 33.66 -8.84
N ASP A 297 -17.29 32.66 -9.72
CA ASP A 297 -18.35 32.36 -10.68
C ASP A 297 -19.62 31.85 -10.00
N VAL A 298 -19.46 30.94 -9.03
CA VAL A 298 -20.52 30.47 -8.13
C VAL A 298 -20.14 30.87 -6.70
N TYR A 299 -21.08 31.43 -5.96
CA TYR A 299 -20.90 31.81 -4.55
C TYR A 299 -22.24 31.81 -3.81
N ALA A 300 -22.19 31.65 -2.49
CA ALA A 300 -23.36 31.68 -1.61
C ALA A 300 -23.89 33.11 -1.42
N LYS A 301 -25.17 33.34 -1.75
CA LYS A 301 -25.81 34.65 -1.57
C LYS A 301 -26.56 34.75 -0.25
N THR A 302 -27.09 33.65 0.27
CA THR A 302 -27.86 33.65 1.51
C THR A 302 -27.00 33.96 2.73
N THR A 303 -27.62 34.52 3.77
CA THR A 303 -26.92 34.86 5.03
C THR A 303 -26.48 33.58 5.75
N LEU A 304 -27.36 32.57 5.80
CA LEU A 304 -27.02 31.26 6.36
C LEU A 304 -25.93 30.54 5.56
N GLY A 305 -25.97 30.63 4.23
CA GLY A 305 -24.96 30.03 3.35
C GLY A 305 -23.60 30.66 3.54
N ARG A 306 -23.52 32.00 3.61
CA ARG A 306 -22.27 32.72 3.92
C ARG A 306 -21.72 32.35 5.29
N LEU A 307 -22.57 32.27 6.32
CA LEU A 307 -22.16 31.85 7.65
C LEU A 307 -21.55 30.45 7.64
N PHE A 308 -22.21 29.51 6.94
CA PHE A 308 -21.67 28.16 6.76
C PHE A 308 -20.33 28.16 6.03
N MET A 309 -20.20 28.92 4.95
CA MET A 309 -18.95 29.02 4.19
C MET A 309 -17.79 29.52 5.04
N VAL A 310 -18.00 30.46 5.98
CA VAL A 310 -16.95 30.90 6.92
C VAL A 310 -16.45 29.74 7.79
N PHE A 311 -17.34 28.96 8.39
CA PHE A 311 -16.95 27.79 9.19
C PHE A 311 -16.33 26.69 8.33
N PHE A 312 -16.88 26.47 7.14
CA PHE A 312 -16.40 25.47 6.21
C PHE A 312 -15.00 25.80 5.68
N ILE A 313 -14.67 27.07 5.43
CA ILE A 313 -13.32 27.47 5.02
C ILE A 313 -12.30 27.16 6.13
N LEU A 314 -12.63 27.44 7.39
CA LEU A 314 -11.73 27.15 8.53
C LEU A 314 -11.44 25.64 8.67
N GLY A 315 -12.46 24.79 8.56
CA GLY A 315 -12.30 23.34 8.67
C GLY A 315 -11.78 22.68 7.38
N GLY A 316 -12.32 23.09 6.23
CA GLY A 316 -12.04 22.54 4.91
C GLY A 316 -10.63 22.84 4.43
N LEU A 317 -10.08 24.02 4.73
CA LEU A 317 -8.68 24.34 4.44
C LEU A 317 -7.71 23.44 5.21
N ALA A 318 -7.96 23.24 6.51
CA ALA A 318 -7.14 22.36 7.34
C ALA A 318 -7.22 20.90 6.87
N MET A 319 -8.42 20.43 6.51
CA MET A 319 -8.62 19.09 5.96
C MET A 319 -7.90 18.92 4.62
N PHE A 320 -8.06 19.86 3.69
CA PHE A 320 -7.45 19.79 2.36
C PHE A 320 -5.91 19.82 2.44
N ALA A 321 -5.36 20.73 3.25
CA ALA A 321 -3.91 20.87 3.43
C ALA A 321 -3.26 19.66 4.11
N SER A 322 -3.98 18.92 4.97
CA SER A 322 -3.46 17.71 5.62
C SER A 322 -3.66 16.45 4.79
N TYR A 323 -4.88 16.24 4.26
CA TYR A 323 -5.25 14.95 3.69
C TYR A 323 -4.70 14.76 2.27
N VAL A 324 -4.67 15.81 1.45
CA VAL A 324 -4.24 15.69 0.05
C VAL A 324 -2.76 15.28 -0.07
N PRO A 325 -1.80 15.92 0.64
CA PRO A 325 -0.39 15.49 0.58
C PRO A 325 -0.18 14.07 1.08
N GLU A 326 -0.89 13.67 2.14
CA GLU A 326 -0.79 12.34 2.72
C GLU A 326 -1.34 11.25 1.78
N ILE A 327 -2.45 11.53 1.10
CA ILE A 327 -2.99 10.65 0.03
C ILE A 327 -1.95 10.49 -1.09
N ILE A 328 -1.32 11.58 -1.53
CA ILE A 328 -0.30 11.56 -2.59
C ILE A 328 0.91 10.72 -2.17
N GLU A 329 1.39 10.86 -0.93
CA GLU A 329 2.52 10.08 -0.42
C GLU A 329 2.20 8.58 -0.36
N LEU A 330 0.99 8.21 0.09
CA LEU A 330 0.56 6.82 0.17
C LEU A 330 0.41 6.17 -1.21
N ILE A 331 -0.06 6.92 -2.21
CA ILE A 331 -0.15 6.45 -3.60
C ILE A 331 1.24 6.39 -4.26
N GLY A 332 2.09 7.37 -3.95
CA GLY A 332 3.44 7.52 -4.52
C GLY A 332 4.45 6.48 -4.03
N ASN A 333 4.22 5.84 -2.88
CA ASN A 333 5.11 4.84 -2.28
C ASN A 333 5.19 3.48 -3.03
N ARG A 334 4.87 3.44 -4.33
CA ARG A 334 5.07 2.25 -5.16
C ARG A 334 6.55 2.07 -5.43
N LYS A 335 7.11 0.91 -5.03
CA LYS A 335 8.50 0.55 -5.35
C LYS A 335 8.74 0.56 -6.86
N LYS A 336 9.49 1.55 -7.34
CA LYS A 336 9.84 1.76 -8.76
C LYS A 336 10.55 0.55 -9.38
N TYR A 337 11.47 -0.06 -8.64
CA TYR A 337 12.30 -1.20 -9.08
C TYR A 337 11.73 -2.56 -8.61
N GLY A 338 10.40 -2.68 -8.61
CA GLY A 338 9.67 -3.93 -8.37
C GLY A 338 9.64 -4.84 -9.61
N GLY A 339 8.64 -5.72 -9.70
CA GLY A 339 8.43 -6.59 -10.88
C GLY A 339 9.28 -7.86 -10.91
N SER A 340 9.43 -8.47 -12.09
CA SER A 340 10.27 -9.65 -12.32
C SER A 340 10.93 -9.56 -13.70
N TYR A 341 12.13 -10.12 -13.81
CA TYR A 341 12.85 -10.26 -15.07
C TYR A 341 12.08 -11.17 -16.02
N SER A 342 12.00 -10.74 -17.29
CA SER A 342 11.31 -11.46 -18.35
C SER A 342 12.35 -12.03 -19.30
N ALA A 343 12.69 -13.30 -19.11
CA ALA A 343 13.70 -13.98 -19.91
C ALA A 343 13.32 -13.98 -21.39
N VAL A 344 14.26 -13.56 -22.24
CA VAL A 344 14.09 -13.55 -23.70
C VAL A 344 14.69 -14.82 -24.28
N SER A 345 13.92 -15.55 -25.09
CA SER A 345 14.39 -16.79 -25.71
C SER A 345 15.63 -16.53 -26.58
N GLY A 346 16.69 -17.29 -26.34
CA GLY A 346 17.95 -17.20 -27.09
C GLY A 346 18.94 -16.15 -26.56
N ARG A 347 18.57 -15.36 -25.55
CA ARG A 347 19.49 -14.50 -24.81
C ARG A 347 19.78 -15.09 -23.45
N LYS A 348 21.06 -15.09 -23.08
CA LYS A 348 21.49 -15.43 -21.73
C LYS A 348 21.48 -14.17 -20.88
N HIS A 349 21.31 -14.33 -19.58
CA HIS A 349 21.48 -13.22 -18.63
C HIS A 349 22.38 -13.64 -17.48
N ILE A 350 23.03 -12.65 -16.90
CA ILE A 350 23.82 -12.79 -15.67
C ILE A 350 23.16 -12.01 -14.55
N VAL A 351 23.26 -12.52 -13.33
CA VAL A 351 22.76 -11.82 -12.14
C VAL A 351 23.94 -11.27 -11.35
N VAL A 352 23.97 -9.97 -11.13
CA VAL A 352 25.00 -9.29 -10.34
C VAL A 352 24.41 -8.84 -9.01
N CYS A 353 25.02 -9.24 -7.90
CA CYS A 353 24.61 -8.87 -6.54
C CYS A 353 25.82 -8.51 -5.66
N GLY A 354 25.57 -8.26 -4.36
CA GLY A 354 26.59 -7.83 -3.41
C GLY A 354 26.67 -6.30 -3.30
N HIS A 355 27.88 -5.75 -3.32
CA HIS A 355 28.14 -4.32 -3.19
C HIS A 355 27.98 -3.56 -4.52
N ILE A 356 26.77 -3.05 -4.75
CA ILE A 356 26.38 -2.34 -5.97
C ILE A 356 26.40 -0.83 -5.71
N THR A 357 27.40 -0.15 -6.25
CA THR A 357 27.58 1.30 -6.20
C THR A 357 27.93 1.83 -7.59
N LEU A 358 27.89 3.15 -7.78
CA LEU A 358 28.23 3.75 -9.07
C LEU A 358 29.64 3.34 -9.54
N GLU A 359 30.62 3.35 -8.64
CA GLU A 359 32.00 2.97 -8.97
C GLU A 359 32.12 1.49 -9.34
N SER A 360 31.53 0.58 -8.54
CA SER A 360 31.63 -0.85 -8.81
C SER A 360 30.91 -1.23 -10.10
N VAL A 361 29.70 -0.69 -10.32
CA VAL A 361 28.91 -0.92 -11.52
C VAL A 361 29.58 -0.29 -12.74
N SER A 362 30.10 0.94 -12.65
CA SER A 362 30.75 1.60 -13.80
C SER A 362 31.99 0.85 -14.27
N ASN A 363 32.84 0.40 -13.34
CA ASN A 363 34.03 -0.36 -13.69
C ASN A 363 33.65 -1.73 -14.26
N PHE A 364 32.68 -2.42 -13.64
CA PHE A 364 32.16 -3.68 -14.16
C PHE A 364 31.59 -3.56 -15.57
N LEU A 365 30.72 -2.58 -15.83
CA LEU A 365 30.10 -2.38 -17.14
C LEU A 365 31.12 -1.99 -18.21
N LYS A 366 32.15 -1.19 -17.86
CA LYS A 366 33.23 -0.82 -18.79
C LYS A 366 34.01 -2.05 -19.29
N ASP A 367 34.33 -2.97 -18.40
CA ASP A 367 35.09 -4.18 -18.75
C ASP A 367 34.17 -5.25 -19.40
N PHE A 368 32.92 -5.37 -18.94
CA PHE A 368 32.01 -6.41 -19.41
C PHE A 368 31.38 -6.10 -20.77
N LEU A 369 30.96 -4.86 -21.00
CA LEU A 369 30.35 -4.39 -22.25
C LEU A 369 31.39 -3.74 -23.19
N HIS A 370 32.67 -4.06 -23.04
CA HIS A 370 33.71 -3.50 -23.89
C HIS A 370 33.57 -3.97 -25.33
N LYS A 371 33.77 -3.06 -26.29
CA LYS A 371 33.66 -3.30 -27.74
C LYS A 371 34.64 -4.33 -28.31
N ASP A 372 35.75 -4.59 -27.60
CA ASP A 372 36.78 -5.54 -28.03
C ASP A 372 36.45 -6.98 -27.57
N ARG A 373 35.31 -7.18 -26.90
CA ARG A 373 34.71 -8.50 -26.73
C ARG A 373 33.81 -8.80 -27.91
N ASP A 374 33.80 -10.07 -28.33
CA ASP A 374 32.83 -10.57 -29.30
C ASP A 374 31.41 -10.25 -28.84
N ASP A 375 30.48 -10.04 -29.79
CA ASP A 375 29.08 -9.65 -29.55
C ASP A 375 28.40 -10.57 -28.53
N VAL A 376 28.53 -10.23 -27.25
CA VAL A 376 27.90 -10.93 -26.14
C VAL A 376 26.47 -10.47 -26.05
N ASN A 377 25.55 -11.25 -26.65
CA ASN A 377 24.11 -11.15 -26.43
C ASN A 377 23.74 -11.61 -24.99
N VAL A 378 24.30 -10.93 -23.99
CA VAL A 378 24.12 -11.21 -22.58
C VAL A 378 23.54 -9.99 -21.89
N GLU A 379 22.41 -10.18 -21.20
CA GLU A 379 21.77 -9.15 -20.39
C GLU A 379 22.28 -9.20 -18.94
N ILE A 380 22.37 -8.05 -18.29
CA ILE A 380 22.92 -7.89 -16.95
C ILE A 380 21.80 -7.46 -16.00
N VAL A 381 21.47 -8.33 -15.05
CA VAL A 381 20.41 -8.10 -14.08
C VAL A 381 21.04 -7.83 -12.72
N PHE A 382 20.93 -6.59 -12.24
CA PHE A 382 21.39 -6.21 -10.90
C PHE A 382 20.30 -6.49 -9.84
N LEU A 383 20.69 -7.14 -8.75
CA LEU A 383 19.82 -7.38 -7.59
C LEU A 383 20.42 -6.76 -6.32
N HIS A 384 19.79 -5.71 -5.80
CA HIS A 384 20.24 -5.02 -4.59
C HIS A 384 19.07 -4.55 -3.72
N ASN A 385 19.25 -4.52 -2.41
CA ASN A 385 18.18 -4.14 -1.47
C ASN A 385 17.97 -2.63 -1.39
N ILE A 386 19.04 -1.85 -1.55
CA ILE A 386 19.02 -0.38 -1.56
C ILE A 386 18.65 0.12 -2.96
N SER A 387 17.75 1.11 -3.04
CA SER A 387 17.40 1.75 -4.30
C SER A 387 18.58 2.53 -4.89
N PRO A 388 18.77 2.52 -6.23
CA PRO A 388 19.88 3.22 -6.86
C PRO A 388 19.77 4.73 -6.64
N ASN A 389 20.92 5.40 -6.48
CA ASN A 389 20.96 6.86 -6.49
C ASN A 389 20.75 7.39 -7.93
N LEU A 390 20.51 8.70 -8.07
CA LEU A 390 20.20 9.32 -9.37
C LEU A 390 21.30 9.10 -10.43
N GLU A 391 22.56 9.04 -10.02
CA GLU A 391 23.70 8.80 -10.92
C GLU A 391 23.71 7.37 -11.46
N LEU A 392 23.43 6.39 -10.60
CA LEU A 392 23.35 4.98 -10.97
C LEU A 392 22.09 4.72 -11.82
N GLU A 393 20.98 5.42 -11.54
CA GLU A 393 19.82 5.43 -12.43
C GLU A 393 20.16 5.96 -13.83
N ALA A 394 20.93 7.04 -13.93
CA ALA A 394 21.38 7.57 -15.21
C ALA A 394 22.29 6.59 -15.95
N LEU A 395 23.17 5.89 -15.23
CA LEU A 395 24.04 4.86 -15.80
C LEU A 395 23.24 3.67 -16.35
N PHE A 396 22.19 3.22 -15.66
CA PHE A 396 21.30 2.16 -16.14
C PHE A 396 20.49 2.60 -17.36
N LYS A 397 19.96 3.82 -17.36
CA LYS A 397 19.24 4.37 -18.53
C LYS A 397 20.13 4.47 -19.77
N ARG A 398 21.44 4.68 -19.61
CA ARG A 398 22.39 4.69 -20.73
C ARG A 398 22.55 3.32 -21.39
N HIS A 399 22.35 2.23 -20.64
CA HIS A 399 22.46 0.84 -21.12
C HIS A 399 21.11 0.13 -21.07
N PHE A 400 20.04 0.82 -21.44
CA PHE A 400 18.65 0.38 -21.23
C PHE A 400 18.32 -1.00 -21.82
N THR A 401 18.96 -1.39 -22.92
CA THR A 401 18.72 -2.68 -23.59
C THR A 401 19.53 -3.83 -23.01
N GLN A 402 20.58 -3.55 -22.24
CA GLN A 402 21.49 -4.56 -21.71
C GLN A 402 21.44 -4.68 -20.19
N VAL A 403 20.99 -3.65 -19.48
CA VAL A 403 21.07 -3.57 -18.03
C VAL A 403 19.71 -3.31 -17.42
N GLU A 404 19.31 -4.20 -16.52
CA GLU A 404 18.10 -4.06 -15.69
C GLU A 404 18.45 -4.10 -14.21
N PHE A 405 17.65 -3.41 -13.39
CA PHE A 405 17.84 -3.35 -11.94
C PHE A 405 16.55 -3.73 -11.22
N TYR A 406 16.68 -4.64 -10.26
CA TYR A 406 15.61 -5.08 -9.38
C TYR A 406 15.97 -4.85 -7.92
N GLN A 407 15.04 -4.21 -7.19
CA GLN A 407 15.21 -4.00 -5.76
C GLN A 407 14.77 -5.25 -4.99
N GLY A 408 15.69 -5.89 -4.27
CA GLY A 408 15.44 -7.11 -3.51
C GLY A 408 16.69 -7.65 -2.82
N SER A 409 16.55 -8.73 -2.06
CA SER A 409 17.69 -9.37 -1.40
C SER A 409 17.92 -10.77 -1.95
N VAL A 410 19.17 -11.08 -2.28
CA VAL A 410 19.60 -12.43 -2.68
C VAL A 410 19.36 -13.50 -1.59
N LEU A 411 19.17 -13.08 -0.33
CA LEU A 411 18.83 -13.97 0.79
C LEU A 411 17.37 -14.42 0.76
N ASN A 412 16.51 -13.76 -0.01
CA ASN A 412 15.10 -14.07 -0.13
C ASN A 412 14.84 -14.90 -1.39
N PRO A 413 14.30 -16.14 -1.28
CA PRO A 413 14.07 -17.00 -2.45
C PRO A 413 13.05 -16.42 -3.44
N HIS A 414 12.13 -15.56 -3.00
CA HIS A 414 11.19 -14.90 -3.91
C HIS A 414 11.87 -13.87 -4.81
N ASP A 415 12.93 -13.20 -4.31
CA ASP A 415 13.70 -12.25 -5.11
C ASP A 415 14.61 -12.98 -6.11
N LEU A 416 15.13 -14.16 -5.75
CA LEU A 416 15.84 -15.06 -6.66
C LEU A 416 14.94 -15.52 -7.82
N ALA A 417 13.70 -15.91 -7.52
CA ALA A 417 12.70 -16.27 -8.54
C ALA A 417 12.28 -15.09 -9.42
N ARG A 418 12.28 -13.87 -8.88
CA ARG A 418 11.99 -12.62 -9.63
C ARG A 418 13.06 -12.34 -10.67
N VAL A 419 14.33 -12.57 -10.36
CA VAL A 419 15.45 -12.34 -11.30
C VAL A 419 15.79 -13.57 -12.16
N LYS A 420 15.00 -14.65 -12.07
CA LYS A 420 15.19 -15.89 -12.82
C LYS A 420 16.59 -16.46 -12.67
N ILE A 421 17.07 -16.55 -11.42
CA ILE A 421 18.41 -17.07 -11.14
C ILE A 421 18.58 -18.51 -11.65
N GLU A 422 17.49 -19.29 -11.73
CA GLU A 422 17.48 -20.66 -12.22
C GLU A 422 17.82 -20.80 -13.71
N SER A 423 17.62 -19.74 -14.51
CA SER A 423 17.96 -19.72 -15.95
C SER A 423 19.10 -18.77 -16.28
N ALA A 424 19.72 -18.16 -15.26
CA ALA A 424 20.88 -17.31 -15.43
C ALA A 424 22.11 -18.15 -15.76
N ASP A 425 22.99 -17.63 -16.62
CA ASP A 425 24.23 -18.32 -17.02
C ASP A 425 25.27 -18.32 -15.87
N ALA A 426 25.33 -17.21 -15.13
CA ALA A 426 26.18 -17.08 -13.96
C ALA A 426 25.64 -16.03 -12.98
N CYS A 427 26.08 -16.12 -11.72
CA CYS A 427 25.87 -15.09 -10.71
C CYS A 427 27.21 -14.51 -10.23
N LEU A 428 27.33 -13.18 -10.27
CA LEU A 428 28.51 -12.46 -9.83
C LEU A 428 28.21 -11.73 -8.51
N ILE A 429 29.09 -11.89 -7.53
CA ILE A 429 28.97 -11.27 -6.21
C ILE A 429 30.14 -10.31 -6.00
N LEU A 430 29.82 -9.01 -6.00
CA LEU A 430 30.80 -7.93 -5.80
C LEU A 430 30.98 -7.66 -4.30
N ALA A 431 32.21 -7.40 -3.86
CA ALA A 431 32.53 -7.07 -2.47
C ALA A 431 32.85 -5.59 -2.29
N ASN A 432 32.52 -5.02 -1.12
CA ASN A 432 33.00 -3.70 -0.73
C ASN A 432 34.48 -3.75 -0.34
N LYS A 433 35.36 -3.32 -1.24
CA LYS A 433 36.82 -3.30 -1.04
C LYS A 433 37.28 -2.36 0.09
N TYR A 434 36.45 -1.39 0.47
CA TYR A 434 36.78 -0.35 1.44
C TYR A 434 35.87 -0.43 2.68
N CYS A 435 35.42 -1.65 3.04
CA CYS A 435 34.64 -1.88 4.24
C CYS A 435 35.46 -1.68 5.53
N ALA A 436 34.78 -1.39 6.64
CA ALA A 436 35.41 -1.24 7.94
C ALA A 436 35.94 -2.57 8.51
N ASP A 437 35.17 -3.65 8.30
CA ASP A 437 35.52 -5.00 8.73
C ASP A 437 35.48 -5.96 7.52
N PRO A 438 36.65 -6.40 7.01
CA PRO A 438 36.73 -7.33 5.90
C PRO A 438 36.11 -8.70 6.16
N ASP A 439 36.21 -9.22 7.38
CA ASP A 439 35.68 -10.54 7.72
C ASP A 439 34.15 -10.54 7.73
N ALA A 440 33.53 -9.43 8.16
CA ALA A 440 32.07 -9.26 8.11
C ALA A 440 31.52 -9.18 6.68
N GLU A 441 32.23 -8.51 5.77
CA GLU A 441 31.84 -8.43 4.35
C GLU A 441 32.00 -9.80 3.67
N ASP A 442 33.09 -10.52 3.93
CA ASP A 442 33.31 -11.88 3.42
C ASP A 442 32.26 -12.87 3.95
N ALA A 443 31.95 -12.82 5.26
CA ALA A 443 30.88 -13.62 5.85
C ALA A 443 29.53 -13.34 5.17
N SER A 444 29.23 -12.07 4.87
CA SER A 444 28.04 -11.68 4.13
C SER A 444 28.03 -12.27 2.72
N ASN A 445 29.15 -12.21 1.99
CA ASN A 445 29.27 -12.81 0.65
C ASN A 445 29.11 -14.33 0.67
N ILE A 446 29.72 -15.02 1.64
CA ILE A 446 29.55 -16.47 1.83
C ILE A 446 28.07 -16.81 2.05
N MET A 447 27.35 -16.03 2.86
CA MET A 447 25.90 -16.23 3.05
C MET A 447 25.09 -16.02 1.76
N ARG A 448 25.50 -15.08 0.90
CA ARG A 448 24.88 -14.91 -0.43
C ARG A 448 25.12 -16.14 -1.32
N VAL A 449 26.34 -16.68 -1.34
CA VAL A 449 26.68 -17.92 -2.05
C VAL A 449 25.81 -19.08 -1.57
N ILE A 450 25.70 -19.28 -0.26
CA ILE A 450 24.87 -20.34 0.34
C ILE A 450 23.42 -20.18 -0.10
N SER A 451 22.86 -18.96 -0.04
CA SER A 451 21.48 -18.70 -0.45
C SER A 451 21.23 -19.08 -1.92
N ILE A 452 22.12 -18.66 -2.82
CA ILE A 452 22.00 -18.94 -4.26
C ILE A 452 22.15 -20.44 -4.53
N LYS A 453 23.17 -21.10 -3.97
CA LYS A 453 23.39 -22.54 -4.16
C LYS A 453 22.28 -23.39 -3.56
N ASN A 454 21.67 -22.94 -2.45
CA ASN A 454 20.50 -23.61 -1.86
C ASN A 454 19.27 -23.51 -2.77
N TYR A 455 19.10 -22.39 -3.49
CA TYR A 455 18.01 -22.21 -4.45
C TYR A 455 18.25 -22.96 -5.77
N HIS A 456 19.44 -22.84 -6.36
CA HIS A 456 19.83 -23.53 -7.58
C HIS A 456 21.30 -23.99 -7.53
N PRO A 457 21.60 -25.26 -7.17
CA PRO A 457 22.97 -25.73 -6.94
C PRO A 457 23.90 -25.70 -8.16
N LYS A 458 23.34 -25.83 -9.37
CA LYS A 458 24.11 -25.96 -10.63
C LYS A 458 24.56 -24.63 -11.25
N ILE A 459 24.17 -23.50 -10.68
CA ILE A 459 24.56 -22.19 -11.22
C ILE A 459 26.05 -21.95 -10.99
N ARG A 460 26.71 -21.36 -11.98
CA ARG A 460 28.08 -20.86 -11.85
C ARG A 460 28.10 -19.60 -10.98
N ILE A 461 28.90 -19.59 -9.91
CA ILE A 461 29.06 -18.40 -9.04
C ILE A 461 30.49 -17.88 -9.09
N ILE A 462 30.63 -16.58 -9.32
CA ILE A 462 31.92 -15.88 -9.23
C ILE A 462 31.80 -14.85 -8.10
N THR A 463 32.61 -15.00 -7.05
CA THR A 463 32.56 -14.12 -5.87
C THR A 463 33.89 -13.46 -5.60
N GLN A 464 33.86 -12.22 -5.10
CA GLN A 464 35.02 -11.54 -4.55
C GLN A 464 35.15 -11.83 -3.06
N MET A 465 36.36 -12.22 -2.63
CA MET A 465 36.74 -12.41 -1.24
C MET A 465 37.85 -11.44 -0.88
N LEU A 466 37.80 -10.87 0.32
CA LEU A 466 38.81 -9.91 0.80
C LEU A 466 39.98 -10.64 1.45
N GLN A 467 39.69 -11.60 2.33
CA GLN A 467 40.68 -12.37 3.09
C GLN A 467 40.84 -13.80 2.55
N TYR A 468 42.07 -14.32 2.64
CA TYR A 468 42.37 -15.66 2.13
C TYR A 468 41.79 -16.78 3.00
N HIS A 469 41.81 -16.65 4.34
CA HIS A 469 41.26 -17.68 5.23
C HIS A 469 39.76 -17.88 5.03
N ASN A 470 39.01 -16.82 4.73
CA ASN A 470 37.57 -16.91 4.48
C ASN A 470 37.23 -17.70 3.20
N LYS A 471 38.15 -17.74 2.22
CA LYS A 471 38.01 -18.54 0.99
C LYS A 471 37.81 -20.03 1.28
N ALA A 472 38.43 -20.54 2.34
CA ALA A 472 38.31 -21.95 2.73
C ALA A 472 36.86 -22.33 3.09
N HIS A 473 36.06 -21.39 3.60
CA HIS A 473 34.66 -21.65 3.92
C HIS A 473 33.80 -21.92 2.69
N LEU A 474 34.14 -21.37 1.52
CA LEU A 474 33.41 -21.65 0.28
C LEU A 474 33.60 -23.10 -0.18
N LEU A 475 34.81 -23.65 0.00
CA LEU A 475 35.13 -25.05 -0.34
C LEU A 475 34.39 -26.05 0.55
N ASN A 476 33.94 -25.63 1.74
CA ASN A 476 33.14 -26.47 2.63
C ASN A 476 31.66 -26.54 2.22
N ILE A 477 31.22 -25.69 1.28
CA ILE A 477 29.84 -25.72 0.77
C ILE A 477 29.72 -26.91 -0.19
N PRO A 478 28.79 -27.86 0.04
CA PRO A 478 28.72 -29.10 -0.73
C PRO A 478 28.38 -28.90 -2.20
N SER A 479 27.70 -27.80 -2.53
CA SER A 479 27.31 -27.45 -3.90
C SER A 479 28.30 -26.51 -4.60
N TRP A 480 29.42 -26.17 -3.95
CA TRP A 480 30.49 -25.38 -4.56
C TRP A 480 31.41 -26.29 -5.36
N ASN A 481 31.44 -26.11 -6.69
CA ASN A 481 32.21 -26.95 -7.59
C ASN A 481 33.10 -26.11 -8.51
N TRP A 482 34.39 -26.02 -8.16
CA TRP A 482 35.40 -25.34 -8.96
C TRP A 482 35.59 -25.95 -10.36
N LYS A 483 35.22 -27.22 -10.59
CA LYS A 483 35.29 -27.85 -11.93
C LYS A 483 34.21 -27.32 -12.88
N GLU A 484 33.08 -26.86 -12.35
CA GLU A 484 31.98 -26.27 -13.13
C GLU A 484 32.14 -24.74 -13.28
N GLY A 485 33.27 -24.20 -12.82
CA GLY A 485 33.61 -22.78 -12.94
C GLY A 485 33.14 -21.90 -11.77
N ASP A 486 32.87 -22.48 -10.59
CA ASP A 486 32.69 -21.68 -9.38
C ASP A 486 34.02 -21.11 -8.91
N ASP A 487 34.17 -19.79 -9.07
CA ASP A 487 35.44 -19.08 -8.91
C ASP A 487 35.38 -18.10 -7.73
N ALA A 488 36.34 -18.21 -6.80
CA ALA A 488 36.50 -17.29 -5.67
C ALA A 488 37.73 -16.40 -5.89
N ILE A 489 37.50 -15.16 -6.29
CA ILE A 489 38.54 -14.15 -6.56
C ILE A 489 38.96 -13.52 -5.22
N CYS A 490 40.05 -14.00 -4.64
CA CYS A 490 40.60 -13.44 -3.42
C CYS A 490 41.49 -12.23 -3.72
N LEU A 491 41.05 -11.04 -3.29
CA LEU A 491 41.73 -9.78 -3.57
C LEU A 491 43.06 -9.67 -2.82
N ALA A 492 43.15 -10.10 -1.56
CA ALA A 492 44.41 -10.11 -0.82
C ALA A 492 45.45 -11.04 -1.45
N GLU A 493 45.03 -12.24 -1.86
CA GLU A 493 45.89 -13.22 -2.54
C GLU A 493 46.46 -12.66 -3.84
N LEU A 494 45.60 -12.15 -4.73
CA LEU A 494 46.01 -11.60 -6.01
C LEU A 494 46.87 -10.35 -5.85
N LYS A 495 46.47 -9.41 -4.99
CA LYS A 495 47.22 -8.16 -4.74
C LYS A 495 48.62 -8.45 -4.24
N LEU A 496 48.75 -9.27 -3.19
CA LEU A 496 50.05 -9.58 -2.60
C LEU A 496 50.90 -10.46 -3.52
N GLY A 497 50.28 -11.39 -4.25
CA GLY A 497 50.95 -12.19 -5.27
C GLY A 497 51.54 -11.35 -6.40
N PHE A 498 50.78 -10.37 -6.91
CA PHE A 498 51.26 -9.48 -7.97
C PHE A 498 52.44 -8.62 -7.50
N ILE A 499 52.39 -8.13 -6.26
CA ILE A 499 53.49 -7.38 -5.65
C ILE A 499 54.72 -8.28 -5.49
N ALA A 500 54.54 -9.50 -4.97
CA ALA A 500 55.63 -10.46 -4.78
C ALA A 500 56.32 -10.84 -6.11
N GLN A 501 55.54 -11.04 -7.18
CA GLN A 501 56.10 -11.27 -8.52
C GLN A 501 56.83 -10.05 -9.08
N SER A 502 56.32 -8.84 -8.79
CA SER A 502 57.00 -7.58 -9.14
C SER A 502 58.32 -7.39 -8.39
N CYS A 503 58.49 -8.00 -7.22
CA CYS A 503 59.79 -8.03 -6.53
C CYS A 503 60.83 -8.91 -7.24
N LEU A 504 60.41 -9.93 -8.00
CA LEU A 504 61.30 -10.76 -8.82
C LEU A 504 61.64 -10.04 -10.14
N ALA A 505 60.62 -9.47 -10.79
CA ALA A 505 60.76 -8.72 -12.03
C ALA A 505 59.98 -7.40 -11.94
N GLN A 506 60.71 -6.30 -11.75
CA GLN A 506 60.12 -4.97 -11.56
C GLN A 506 59.21 -4.60 -12.74
N GLY A 507 57.97 -4.20 -12.43
CA GLY A 507 56.98 -3.78 -13.42
C GLY A 507 56.03 -4.90 -13.90
N LEU A 508 56.27 -6.14 -13.49
CA LEU A 508 55.41 -7.29 -13.85
C LEU A 508 53.96 -7.10 -13.36
N SER A 509 53.75 -6.48 -12.20
CA SER A 509 52.41 -6.18 -11.69
C SER A 509 51.59 -5.31 -12.65
N THR A 510 52.21 -4.33 -13.29
CA THR A 510 51.55 -3.44 -14.26
C THR A 510 51.27 -4.18 -15.56
N MET A 511 52.22 -4.99 -16.03
CA MET A 511 52.02 -5.84 -17.21
C MET A 511 50.82 -6.78 -17.01
N LEU A 512 50.76 -7.51 -15.89
CA LEU A 512 49.65 -8.41 -15.60
C LEU A 512 48.31 -7.68 -15.43
N ALA A 513 48.30 -6.53 -14.75
CA ALA A 513 47.07 -5.75 -14.57
C ALA A 513 46.50 -5.24 -15.90
N ASN A 514 47.36 -4.85 -16.85
CA ASN A 514 46.93 -4.43 -18.18
C ASN A 514 46.36 -5.60 -18.99
N LEU A 515 46.94 -6.80 -18.91
CA LEU A 515 46.47 -7.98 -19.65
C LEU A 515 45.03 -8.42 -19.31
N PHE A 516 44.51 -8.04 -18.14
CA PHE A 516 43.15 -8.39 -17.70
C PHE A 516 42.14 -7.24 -17.84
N SER A 517 42.60 -6.00 -18.04
CA SER A 517 41.71 -4.84 -18.24
C SER A 517 41.46 -4.67 -19.73
N MET A 518 40.20 -4.68 -20.14
CA MET A 518 39.86 -4.45 -21.55
C MET A 518 40.16 -2.98 -21.89
N ARG A 519 41.13 -2.74 -22.77
CA ARG A 519 41.59 -1.39 -23.11
C ARG A 519 41.82 -1.27 -24.60
N SER A 520 40.93 -0.53 -25.27
CA SER A 520 41.12 -0.30 -26.70
C SER A 520 42.37 0.52 -26.99
N PHE A 521 43.04 0.18 -28.09
CA PHE A 521 44.20 0.91 -28.58
C PHE A 521 43.93 2.42 -28.77
N ILE A 522 44.83 3.26 -28.24
CA ILE A 522 44.81 4.71 -28.40
C ILE A 522 46.06 5.13 -29.15
N LYS A 523 45.89 5.72 -30.33
CA LYS A 523 47.01 6.22 -31.14
C LYS A 523 47.49 7.56 -30.58
N ILE A 524 48.75 7.61 -30.18
CA ILE A 524 49.47 8.85 -29.84
C ILE A 524 50.40 9.19 -31.00
N GLU A 525 50.29 10.41 -31.52
CA GLU A 525 51.10 10.87 -32.66
C GLU A 525 52.51 11.30 -32.23
N GLU A 526 52.62 11.88 -31.04
CA GLU A 526 53.89 12.34 -30.49
C GLU A 526 54.79 11.15 -30.11
N ASP A 527 56.10 11.31 -30.34
CA ASP A 527 57.08 10.28 -30.02
C ASP A 527 57.48 10.32 -28.53
N THR A 528 56.55 9.87 -27.69
CA THR A 528 56.69 9.82 -26.24
C THR A 528 56.71 8.39 -25.73
N TRP A 529 57.24 8.15 -24.52
CA TRP A 529 57.19 6.83 -23.87
C TRP A 529 55.76 6.28 -23.74
N GLN A 530 54.76 7.17 -23.67
CA GLN A 530 53.34 6.80 -23.57
C GLN A 530 52.84 6.09 -24.82
N LYS A 531 53.32 6.48 -26.00
CA LYS A 531 52.99 5.83 -27.27
C LYS A 531 53.34 4.34 -27.22
N TYR A 532 54.57 4.04 -26.84
CA TYR A 532 55.07 2.66 -26.71
C TYR A 532 54.40 1.88 -25.58
N TYR A 533 54.07 2.56 -24.47
CA TYR A 533 53.33 1.94 -23.37
C TYR A 533 51.91 1.54 -23.78
N LEU A 534 51.19 2.41 -24.48
CA LEU A 534 49.81 2.17 -24.91
C LEU A 534 49.69 1.07 -25.98
N GLU A 535 50.73 0.86 -26.80
CA GLU A 535 50.84 -0.32 -27.66
C GLU A 535 50.88 -1.64 -26.86
N GLY A 536 51.50 -1.61 -25.68
CA GLY A 536 51.50 -2.76 -24.76
C GLY A 536 50.17 -2.96 -24.04
N VAL A 537 49.47 -1.87 -23.71
CA VAL A 537 48.20 -1.88 -22.96
C VAL A 537 47.06 -2.52 -23.75
N SER A 538 47.07 -2.43 -25.07
CA SER A 538 46.03 -3.02 -25.92
C SER A 538 46.18 -4.51 -26.18
N ASN A 539 47.01 -5.21 -25.41
CA ASN A 539 47.13 -6.66 -25.48
C ASN A 539 46.40 -7.27 -24.30
N GLU A 540 45.53 -8.25 -24.56
CA GLU A 540 44.78 -8.96 -23.54
C GLU A 540 45.09 -10.47 -23.53
N MET A 541 44.74 -11.13 -22.43
CA MET A 541 44.82 -12.59 -22.31
C MET A 541 43.57 -13.25 -22.90
N TYR A 542 43.77 -14.13 -23.89
CA TYR A 542 42.71 -14.92 -24.52
C TYR A 542 42.91 -16.42 -24.28
N THR A 543 41.82 -17.18 -24.40
CA THR A 543 41.82 -18.64 -24.34
C THR A 543 41.19 -19.18 -25.61
N GLU A 544 41.90 -20.05 -26.33
CA GLU A 544 41.44 -20.58 -27.61
C GLU A 544 41.92 -22.02 -27.80
N TYR A 545 41.17 -22.81 -28.59
CA TYR A 545 41.61 -24.16 -28.95
C TYR A 545 42.67 -24.12 -30.05
N LEU A 546 43.66 -25.00 -29.95
CA LEU A 546 44.66 -25.17 -30.99
C LEU A 546 44.10 -25.96 -32.18
N SER A 547 44.54 -25.59 -33.38
CA SER A 547 44.24 -26.33 -34.60
C SER A 547 44.79 -27.76 -34.53
N SER A 548 44.12 -28.70 -35.20
CA SER A 548 44.56 -30.09 -35.35
C SER A 548 45.93 -30.20 -36.04
N ALA A 549 46.34 -29.19 -36.81
CA ALA A 549 47.67 -29.12 -37.42
C ALA A 549 48.82 -29.03 -36.40
N PHE A 550 48.54 -28.62 -35.16
CA PHE A 550 49.54 -28.53 -34.10
C PHE A 550 49.73 -29.83 -33.31
N VAL A 551 48.96 -30.88 -33.61
CA VAL A 551 49.02 -32.16 -32.89
C VAL A 551 50.37 -32.85 -33.11
N GLY A 552 51.02 -33.23 -32.01
CA GLY A 552 52.30 -33.94 -32.01
C GLY A 552 53.55 -33.04 -32.09
N LEU A 553 53.38 -31.73 -32.30
CA LEU A 553 54.48 -30.77 -32.25
C LEU A 553 54.86 -30.44 -30.81
N SER A 554 56.11 -30.01 -30.62
CA SER A 554 56.59 -29.54 -29.31
C SER A 554 56.04 -28.15 -28.98
N PHE A 555 55.82 -27.86 -27.70
CA PHE A 555 55.31 -26.56 -27.26
C PHE A 555 56.16 -25.37 -27.76
N PRO A 556 57.51 -25.38 -27.71
CA PRO A 556 58.31 -24.30 -28.29
C PRO A 556 58.11 -24.12 -29.80
N THR A 557 58.00 -25.21 -30.56
CA THR A 557 57.75 -25.15 -32.01
C THR A 557 56.41 -24.49 -32.32
N VAL A 558 55.37 -24.84 -31.56
CA VAL A 558 54.04 -24.24 -31.71
C VAL A 558 54.09 -22.75 -31.34
N CYS A 559 54.74 -22.38 -30.24
CA CYS A 559 54.88 -20.98 -29.84
C CYS A 559 55.61 -20.15 -30.90
N GLU A 560 56.70 -20.68 -31.47
CA GLU A 560 57.44 -20.02 -32.56
C GLU A 560 56.55 -19.80 -33.78
N LEU A 561 55.83 -20.85 -34.23
CA LEU A 561 54.92 -20.77 -35.38
C LEU A 561 53.81 -19.74 -35.14
N CYS A 562 53.17 -19.75 -33.97
CA CYS A 562 52.15 -18.78 -33.59
C CYS A 562 52.71 -17.34 -33.60
N PHE A 563 53.91 -17.14 -33.07
CA PHE A 563 54.51 -15.81 -32.99
C PHE A 563 54.92 -15.27 -34.37
N VAL A 564 55.65 -16.07 -35.16
CA VAL A 564 56.22 -15.60 -36.45
C VAL A 564 55.19 -15.57 -37.58
N LYS A 565 54.18 -16.45 -37.58
CA LYS A 565 53.18 -16.53 -38.66
C LYS A 565 51.88 -15.82 -38.31
N LEU A 566 51.38 -16.00 -37.08
CA LEU A 566 50.07 -15.50 -36.67
C LEU A 566 50.16 -14.20 -35.84
N LYS A 567 51.36 -13.83 -35.39
CA LYS A 567 51.60 -12.70 -34.48
C LYS A 567 50.88 -12.86 -33.13
N LEU A 568 50.80 -14.10 -32.64
CA LEU A 568 50.18 -14.44 -31.37
C LEU A 568 51.25 -14.92 -30.38
N LEU A 569 51.16 -14.44 -29.13
CA LEU A 569 52.04 -14.87 -28.04
C LEU A 569 51.34 -15.95 -27.20
N MET A 570 51.74 -17.20 -27.41
CA MET A 570 51.24 -18.32 -26.61
C MET A 570 52.01 -18.42 -25.29
N ILE A 571 51.30 -18.50 -24.17
CA ILE A 571 51.89 -18.51 -22.81
C ILE A 571 51.79 -19.89 -22.14
N ALA A 572 50.64 -20.56 -22.27
CA ALA A 572 50.36 -21.81 -21.57
C ALA A 572 49.48 -22.76 -22.42
N ILE A 573 49.36 -24.02 -21.99
CA ILE A 573 48.48 -25.02 -22.59
C ILE A 573 47.80 -25.85 -21.50
N GLU A 574 46.54 -26.24 -21.71
CA GLU A 574 45.83 -27.15 -20.81
C GLU A 574 46.17 -28.61 -21.17
N TYR A 575 46.76 -29.34 -20.22
CA TYR A 575 47.10 -30.76 -20.40
C TYR A 575 46.11 -31.64 -19.61
N LYS A 576 45.17 -32.29 -20.31
CA LYS A 576 44.26 -33.29 -19.74
C LYS A 576 44.84 -34.69 -19.92
N SER A 577 45.21 -35.35 -18.83
CA SER A 577 45.63 -36.76 -18.84
C SER A 577 44.56 -37.63 -18.19
N ALA A 578 44.08 -38.66 -18.91
CA ALA A 578 43.03 -39.58 -18.46
C ALA A 578 43.35 -40.34 -17.15
N ASN A 579 44.62 -40.38 -16.72
CA ASN A 579 45.07 -41.16 -15.56
C ASN A 579 45.16 -40.38 -14.23
N ARG A 580 44.76 -39.10 -14.18
CA ARG A 580 44.84 -38.27 -12.95
C ARG A 580 43.51 -38.02 -12.24
N GLU A 581 42.38 -38.50 -12.78
CA GLU A 581 41.05 -38.26 -12.18
C GLU A 581 40.68 -39.22 -11.04
N SER A 582 41.55 -40.17 -10.69
CA SER A 582 41.29 -41.24 -9.70
C SER A 582 42.12 -41.16 -8.40
N ARG A 583 42.50 -39.96 -7.95
CA ARG A 583 43.12 -39.77 -6.62
C ARG A 583 42.52 -38.62 -5.83
#